data_AF-A0A9D5WG00-F1
#
_entry.id   AF-A0A9D5WG00-F1
#
_cell.length_a   1.000
_cell.length_b   1.000
_cell.length_c   1.000
_cell.angle_alpha   90.00
_cell.angle_beta   90.00
_cell.angle_gamma   90.00
#
_symmetry.space_group_name_H-M   'P 1'
#
loop_
_entity.id
_entity.type
_entity.pdbx_description
1 polymer ?
#
loop_
_entity_poly.entity_id
_entity_poly.type
_entity_poly.pdbx_seq_one_letter_code
_entity_poly.pdbx_strand_id
1 'polypeptide(L)'
;MANNLKYNIGLDIGTSSVGWCVTDEENNIVKKSGKHLWGSRLFDEGKTAAETRTFRGVRRRTERRKNRIKYLQSMLLEDIEKVDENFIPRLQQSNLIKDDTNQFKFNLFEDEEFIDKEYYSEYPTIYHLRNALVTKDQKFDIRLVYLALHHIIKYRGNFLTKGDLSDETNAINSDLENIID
;
A
#
# COMPACT_ATOMS: atom_id res chain seq x y z
N MET A 1 23.71 -61.10 -18.87
CA MET A 1 24.41 -60.18 -17.97
C MET A 1 24.21 -58.78 -18.51
N ALA A 2 23.71 -57.83 -17.71
CA ALA A 2 23.62 -56.45 -18.16
C ALA A 2 25.05 -55.91 -18.32
N ASN A 3 25.41 -55.44 -19.52
CA ASN A 3 26.67 -54.73 -19.73
C ASN A 3 26.61 -53.43 -18.94
N ASN A 4 27.31 -53.38 -17.79
CA ASN A 4 27.50 -52.15 -17.05
C ASN A 4 28.51 -51.28 -17.83
N LEU A 5 27.99 -50.41 -18.69
CA LEU A 5 28.79 -49.36 -19.32
C LEU A 5 29.23 -48.38 -18.23
N LYS A 6 30.54 -48.18 -18.08
CA LYS A 6 31.09 -47.07 -17.31
C LYS A 6 31.00 -45.81 -18.16
N TYR A 7 30.55 -44.71 -17.56
CA TYR A 7 30.33 -43.45 -18.26
C TYR A 7 30.57 -42.26 -17.33
N ASN A 8 30.82 -41.11 -17.93
CA ASN A 8 30.95 -39.81 -17.29
C ASN A 8 29.78 -38.91 -17.69
N ILE A 9 29.39 -37.96 -16.84
CA ILE A 9 28.39 -36.93 -17.17
C ILE A 9 29.05 -35.56 -17.00
N GLY A 10 29.05 -34.76 -18.06
CA GLY A 10 29.34 -33.32 -18.01
C GLY A 10 28.05 -32.54 -17.85
N LEU A 11 28.05 -31.55 -16.94
CA LEU A 11 26.94 -30.62 -16.73
C LEU A 11 27.47 -29.19 -16.82
N ASP A 12 26.81 -28.36 -17.62
CA ASP A 12 27.06 -26.92 -17.72
C ASP A 12 25.80 -26.18 -17.23
N ILE A 13 25.86 -25.62 -16.02
CA ILE A 13 24.71 -25.07 -15.32
C ILE A 13 24.74 -23.55 -15.41
N GLY A 14 23.98 -23.02 -16.37
CA GLY A 14 23.76 -21.59 -16.56
C GLY A 14 22.53 -21.05 -15.80
N THR A 15 22.25 -19.76 -15.97
CA THR A 15 21.13 -19.08 -15.29
C THR A 15 19.75 -19.40 -15.86
N SER A 16 19.70 -19.87 -17.11
CA SER A 16 18.46 -20.22 -17.84
C SER A 16 18.60 -21.50 -18.66
N SER A 17 19.72 -22.22 -18.50
CA SER A 17 19.96 -23.48 -19.20
C SER A 17 20.82 -24.44 -18.38
N VAL A 18 20.60 -25.74 -18.56
CA VAL A 18 21.53 -26.78 -18.10
C VAL A 18 21.92 -27.64 -19.30
N GLY A 19 23.12 -27.44 -19.82
CA GLY A 19 23.76 -28.33 -20.79
C GLY A 19 24.18 -29.63 -20.13
N TRP A 20 24.03 -30.75 -20.83
CA TRP A 20 24.47 -32.06 -20.34
C TRP A 20 25.02 -32.91 -21.48
N CYS A 21 26.02 -33.73 -21.18
CA CYS A 21 26.62 -34.69 -22.11
C CYS A 21 27.07 -35.93 -21.35
N VAL A 22 26.92 -37.11 -21.96
CA VAL A 22 27.39 -38.39 -21.43
C VAL A 22 28.50 -38.93 -22.32
N THR A 23 29.65 -39.20 -21.74
CA THR A 23 30.81 -39.79 -22.43
C THR A 23 31.22 -41.13 -21.83
N ASP A 24 31.87 -41.98 -22.62
CA ASP A 24 32.56 -43.18 -22.11
C ASP A 24 33.96 -42.83 -21.53
N GLU A 25 34.74 -43.85 -21.15
CA GLU A 25 36.10 -43.67 -20.62
C GLU A 25 37.09 -43.14 -21.68
N GLU A 26 36.76 -43.25 -22.97
CA GLU A 26 37.57 -42.75 -24.11
C GLU A 26 37.13 -41.34 -24.56
N ASN A 27 36.20 -40.71 -23.83
CA ASN A 27 35.59 -39.41 -24.15
C ASN A 27 34.70 -39.39 -25.40
N ASN A 28 34.24 -40.53 -25.89
CA ASN A 28 33.25 -40.57 -26.97
C ASN A 28 31.85 -40.35 -26.42
N ILE A 29 31.00 -39.63 -27.17
CA ILE A 29 29.61 -39.38 -26.77
C ILE A 29 28.81 -40.68 -26.86
N VAL A 30 28.20 -41.08 -25.74
CA VAL A 30 27.40 -42.29 -25.65
C VAL A 30 26.12 -42.15 -26.49
N LYS A 31 25.77 -43.20 -27.24
CA LYS A 31 24.50 -43.30 -27.97
C LYS A 31 23.58 -44.32 -27.31
N LYS A 32 22.30 -43.98 -27.16
CA LYS A 32 21.25 -44.91 -26.72
C LYS A 32 20.02 -44.75 -27.60
N SER A 33 19.51 -45.86 -28.12
CA SER A 33 18.31 -45.89 -28.98
C SER A 33 18.41 -44.92 -30.18
N GLY A 34 19.58 -44.88 -30.84
CA GLY A 34 19.84 -44.01 -31.99
C GLY A 34 20.05 -42.54 -31.67
N LYS A 35 19.98 -42.13 -30.40
CA LYS A 35 20.19 -40.74 -29.96
C LYS A 35 21.49 -40.60 -29.19
N HIS A 36 22.24 -39.54 -29.48
CA HIS A 36 23.37 -39.15 -28.65
C HIS A 36 22.86 -38.66 -27.30
N LEU A 37 23.52 -39.06 -26.23
CA LEU A 37 23.19 -38.66 -24.86
C LEU A 37 23.84 -37.32 -24.53
N TRP A 38 23.35 -36.27 -25.17
CA TRP A 38 23.69 -34.88 -24.88
C TRP A 38 22.47 -34.00 -25.16
N GLY A 39 22.46 -32.81 -24.59
CA GLY A 39 21.41 -31.84 -24.84
C GLY A 39 21.51 -30.66 -23.89
N SER A 40 20.43 -29.86 -23.88
CA SER A 40 20.29 -28.77 -22.93
C SER A 40 18.85 -28.68 -22.45
N ARG A 41 18.67 -28.38 -21.16
CA ARG A 41 17.38 -28.04 -20.56
C ARG A 41 17.29 -26.53 -20.45
N LEU A 42 16.38 -25.90 -21.18
CA LEU A 42 16.10 -24.47 -21.07
C LEU A 42 14.97 -24.21 -20.06
N PHE A 43 15.05 -23.10 -19.33
CA PHE A 43 14.05 -22.64 -18.37
C PHE A 43 14.13 -21.11 -18.20
N ASP A 44 13.06 -20.51 -17.66
CA ASP A 44 13.06 -19.09 -17.35
C ASP A 44 14.00 -18.78 -16.18
N GLU A 45 14.72 -17.66 -16.29
CA GLU A 45 15.67 -17.24 -15.25
C GLU A 45 14.97 -17.04 -13.89
N GLY A 46 15.67 -17.44 -12.82
CA GLY A 46 15.20 -17.27 -11.46
C GLY A 46 15.01 -15.80 -11.09
N LYS A 47 13.79 -15.41 -10.75
CA LYS A 47 13.49 -14.05 -10.26
C LYS A 47 13.83 -13.90 -8.79
N THR A 48 14.48 -12.78 -8.43
CA THR A 48 14.75 -12.47 -7.02
C THR A 48 13.46 -12.14 -6.25
N ALA A 49 13.47 -12.34 -4.93
CA ALA A 49 12.31 -12.03 -4.09
C ALA A 49 12.10 -10.52 -3.80
N ALA A 50 12.88 -9.63 -4.44
CA ALA A 50 12.84 -8.19 -4.20
C ALA A 50 11.48 -7.58 -4.55
N GLU A 51 10.92 -7.93 -5.72
CA GLU A 51 9.61 -7.44 -6.16
C GLU A 51 8.48 -7.92 -5.22
N THR A 52 8.52 -9.20 -4.85
CA THR A 52 7.58 -9.79 -3.88
C THR A 52 7.63 -9.07 -2.52
N ARG A 53 8.83 -8.67 -2.07
CA ARG A 53 9.01 -7.87 -0.84
C ARG A 53 8.33 -6.51 -0.96
N THR A 54 8.46 -5.83 -2.10
CA THR A 54 7.81 -4.54 -2.36
C THR A 54 6.28 -4.65 -2.30
N PHE A 55 5.68 -5.60 -3.02
CA PHE A 55 4.23 -5.79 -3.00
C PHE A 55 3.70 -6.15 -1.61
N ARG A 56 4.42 -7.00 -0.87
CA ARG A 56 4.07 -7.33 0.52
C ARG A 56 4.10 -6.10 1.43
N GLY A 57 5.10 -5.23 1.25
CA GLY A 57 5.19 -3.96 1.97
C GLY A 57 4.00 -3.05 1.70
N VAL A 58 3.61 -2.90 0.42
CA VAL A 58 2.45 -2.10 0.00
C VAL A 58 1.16 -2.63 0.63
N ARG A 59 0.89 -3.94 0.55
CA ARG A 59 -0.31 -4.55 1.15
C ARG A 59 -0.41 -4.28 2.64
N ARG A 60 0.67 -4.52 3.39
CA ARG A 60 0.71 -4.23 4.84
C ARG A 60 0.48 -2.76 5.14
N ARG A 61 1.06 -1.84 4.36
CA ARG A 61 0.87 -0.39 4.52
C ARG A 61 -0.60 0.01 4.31
N THR A 62 -1.23 -0.52 3.27
CA THR A 62 -2.64 -0.25 2.95
C THR A 62 -3.56 -0.75 4.06
N GLU A 63 -3.37 -1.98 4.54
CA GLU A 63 -4.19 -2.52 5.63
C GLU A 63 -4.01 -1.75 6.94
N ARG A 64 -2.77 -1.40 7.30
CA ARG A 64 -2.51 -0.57 8.49
C ARG A 64 -3.13 0.82 8.35
N ARG A 65 -3.17 1.41 7.15
CA ARG A 65 -3.86 2.69 6.91
C ARG A 65 -5.36 2.54 7.14
N LYS A 66 -5.98 1.49 6.60
CA LYS A 66 -7.41 1.19 6.85
C LYS A 66 -7.70 1.04 8.33
N ASN A 67 -6.87 0.28 9.06
CA ASN A 67 -7.04 0.07 10.50
C ASN A 67 -6.96 1.37 11.29
N ARG A 68 -6.02 2.28 10.98
CA ARG A 68 -5.96 3.59 11.64
C ARG A 68 -7.27 4.38 11.51
N ILE A 69 -7.86 4.35 10.31
CA ILE A 69 -9.15 5.03 10.08
C ILE A 69 -10.28 4.33 10.84
N LYS A 70 -10.30 2.99 10.86
CA LYS A 70 -11.28 2.23 11.65
C LYS A 70 -11.19 2.54 13.15
N TYR A 71 -9.98 2.70 13.69
CA TYR A 71 -9.80 3.10 15.09
C TYR A 71 -10.32 4.51 15.36
N LEU A 72 -10.03 5.47 14.48
CA LEU A 72 -10.59 6.81 14.59
C LEU A 72 -12.13 6.77 14.54
N GLN A 73 -12.70 6.02 13.59
CA GLN A 73 -14.15 5.84 13.49
C GLN A 73 -14.72 5.27 14.78
N SER A 74 -14.15 4.18 15.31
CA SER A 74 -14.67 3.57 16.55
C SER A 74 -14.64 4.50 17.76
N MET A 75 -13.74 5.48 17.79
CA MET A 75 -13.66 6.45 18.89
C MET A 75 -14.74 7.54 18.82
N LEU A 76 -15.19 7.89 17.60
CA LEU A 76 -16.11 9.01 17.36
C LEU A 76 -17.49 8.57 16.85
N LEU A 77 -17.68 7.27 16.61
CA LEU A 77 -18.86 6.73 15.93
C LEU A 77 -20.14 7.12 16.63
N GLU A 78 -20.21 6.91 17.94
CA GLU A 78 -21.41 7.18 18.73
C GLU A 78 -21.83 8.66 18.65
N ASP A 79 -20.88 9.58 18.74
CA ASP A 79 -21.16 11.01 18.69
C ASP A 79 -21.50 11.50 17.29
N ILE A 80 -20.92 10.88 16.25
CA ILE A 80 -21.30 11.14 14.86
C ILE A 80 -22.72 10.62 14.59
N GLU A 81 -23.06 9.41 15.02
CA GLU A 81 -24.38 8.80 14.78
C GLU A 81 -25.51 9.56 15.48
N LYS A 82 -25.25 10.18 16.64
CA LYS A 82 -26.21 11.08 17.31
C LYS A 82 -26.58 12.29 16.46
N VAL A 83 -25.66 12.76 15.62
CA VAL A 83 -25.90 13.88 14.70
C VAL A 83 -26.46 13.35 13.38
N ASP A 84 -25.88 12.27 12.86
CA ASP A 84 -26.15 11.73 11.54
C ASP A 84 -25.66 10.27 11.42
N GLU A 85 -26.57 9.33 11.60
CA GLU A 85 -26.31 7.88 11.49
C GLU A 85 -25.77 7.46 10.10
N ASN A 86 -26.04 8.25 9.07
CA ASN A 86 -25.71 7.91 7.68
C ASN A 86 -24.41 8.55 7.20
N PHE A 87 -23.74 9.37 8.02
CA PHE A 87 -22.50 10.05 7.64
C PHE A 87 -21.35 9.09 7.29
N ILE A 88 -21.07 8.09 8.14
CA ILE A 88 -20.03 7.10 7.87
C ILE A 88 -20.40 6.17 6.69
N PRO A 89 -21.64 5.63 6.61
CA PRO A 89 -22.11 4.90 5.44
C PRO A 89 -21.94 5.67 4.12
N ARG A 90 -22.32 6.96 4.08
CA ARG A 90 -22.13 7.84 2.91
C ARG A 90 -20.67 7.92 2.49
N LEU A 91 -19.77 8.16 3.45
CA LEU A 91 -18.35 8.23 3.17
C LEU A 91 -17.77 6.90 2.65
N GLN A 92 -18.30 5.76 3.11
CA GLN A 92 -17.87 4.43 2.63
C GLN A 92 -18.36 4.12 1.21
N GLN A 93 -19.52 4.66 0.84
CA GLN A 93 -20.16 4.46 -0.47
C GLN A 93 -19.84 5.56 -1.48
N SER A 94 -19.01 6.55 -1.12
CA SER A 94 -18.70 7.70 -1.98
C SER A 94 -18.01 7.35 -3.31
N ASN A 95 -17.52 6.11 -3.45
CA ASN A 95 -16.92 5.59 -4.67
C ASN A 95 -17.91 4.87 -5.60
N LEU A 96 -19.16 4.69 -5.18
CA LEU A 96 -20.22 4.06 -5.96
C LEU A 96 -20.86 5.06 -6.92
N ILE A 97 -21.20 4.60 -8.12
CA ILE A 97 -21.95 5.38 -9.10
C ILE A 97 -23.40 5.52 -8.59
N LYS A 98 -24.02 6.69 -8.81
CA LYS A 98 -25.35 7.01 -8.27
C LYS A 98 -26.46 6.05 -8.74
N ASP A 99 -26.30 5.49 -9.92
CA ASP A 99 -27.30 4.61 -10.53
C ASP A 99 -27.30 3.18 -9.98
N ASP A 100 -26.25 2.78 -9.26
CA ASP A 100 -25.90 1.37 -9.04
C ASP A 100 -26.27 0.80 -7.65
N THR A 101 -27.09 1.50 -6.84
CA THR A 101 -27.54 1.20 -5.43
C THR A 101 -27.19 2.29 -4.42
N ASN A 102 -26.56 3.39 -4.85
CA ASN A 102 -26.21 4.48 -3.94
C ASN A 102 -27.48 5.18 -3.44
N GLN A 103 -27.80 5.00 -2.15
CA GLN A 103 -29.02 5.53 -1.55
C GLN A 103 -28.93 7.03 -1.26
N PHE A 104 -27.73 7.61 -1.35
CA PHE A 104 -27.44 8.94 -0.87
C PHE A 104 -27.25 9.95 -2.01
N LYS A 105 -27.82 11.15 -1.85
CA LYS A 105 -27.74 12.21 -2.87
C LYS A 105 -26.36 12.85 -2.91
N PHE A 106 -25.70 12.95 -1.76
CA PHE A 106 -24.41 13.61 -1.54
C PHE A 106 -23.43 12.68 -0.82
N ASN A 107 -22.14 13.02 -0.85
CA ASN A 107 -21.09 12.14 -0.32
C ASN A 107 -20.77 12.39 1.15
N LEU A 108 -20.98 13.62 1.65
CA LEU A 108 -20.63 13.99 3.01
C LEU A 108 -21.88 14.41 3.79
N PHE A 109 -22.60 15.43 3.33
CA PHE A 109 -23.69 16.07 4.06
C PHE A 109 -24.99 16.08 3.25
N GLU A 110 -26.08 15.74 3.91
CA GLU A 110 -27.43 15.70 3.34
C GLU A 110 -28.45 16.34 4.30
N ASP A 111 -28.02 17.31 5.10
CA ASP A 111 -28.91 18.01 6.01
C ASP A 111 -29.75 19.06 5.24
N GLU A 112 -30.86 19.52 5.84
CA GLU A 112 -31.74 20.51 5.19
C GLU A 112 -31.03 21.83 4.86
N GLU A 113 -30.16 22.31 5.77
CA GLU A 113 -29.47 23.60 5.66
C GLU A 113 -27.98 23.47 5.33
N PHE A 114 -27.42 22.26 5.34
CA PHE A 114 -25.99 22.03 5.14
C PHE A 114 -25.77 20.78 4.27
N ILE A 115 -25.44 20.99 3.00
CA ILE A 115 -25.08 19.91 2.06
C ILE A 115 -23.65 20.09 1.57
N ASP A 116 -23.17 19.13 0.75
CA ASP A 116 -21.83 19.16 0.17
C ASP A 116 -21.48 20.52 -0.50
N LYS A 117 -22.46 21.17 -1.13
CA LYS A 117 -22.26 22.46 -1.82
C LYS A 117 -21.82 23.56 -0.85
N GLU A 118 -22.50 23.73 0.28
CA GLU A 118 -22.18 24.72 1.30
C GLU A 118 -20.86 24.37 1.97
N TYR A 119 -20.62 23.08 2.26
CA TYR A 119 -19.34 22.60 2.77
C TYR A 119 -18.16 23.00 1.87
N TYR A 120 -18.23 22.75 0.56
CA TYR A 120 -17.16 23.10 -0.37
C TYR A 120 -17.07 24.61 -0.64
N SER A 121 -18.16 25.35 -0.46
CA SER A 121 -18.16 26.82 -0.54
C SER A 121 -17.45 27.44 0.67
N GLU A 122 -17.70 26.94 1.88
CA GLU A 122 -17.09 27.43 3.11
C GLU A 122 -15.64 26.94 3.26
N TYR A 123 -15.37 25.70 2.85
CA TYR A 123 -14.06 25.06 2.94
C TYR A 123 -13.61 24.54 1.56
N PRO A 124 -13.07 25.41 0.68
CA PRO A 124 -12.65 25.02 -0.67
C PRO A 124 -11.63 23.88 -0.71
N THR A 125 -10.85 23.72 0.35
CA THR A 125 -9.97 22.57 0.53
C THR A 125 -10.02 22.08 1.98
N ILE A 126 -9.62 20.83 2.20
CA ILE A 126 -9.49 20.26 3.56
C ILE A 126 -8.55 21.06 4.47
N TYR A 127 -7.62 21.84 3.90
CA TYR A 127 -6.72 22.69 4.68
C TYR A 127 -7.42 23.95 5.20
N HIS A 128 -8.41 24.47 4.48
CA HIS A 128 -9.25 25.56 5.00
C HIS A 128 -10.04 25.10 6.22
N LEU A 129 -10.60 23.88 6.18
CA LEU A 129 -11.27 23.27 7.33
C LEU A 129 -10.30 23.10 8.51
N ARG A 130 -9.12 22.51 8.28
CA ARG A 130 -8.10 22.34 9.32
C ARG A 130 -7.68 23.68 9.94
N ASN A 131 -7.48 24.71 9.12
CA ASN A 131 -7.14 26.04 9.60
C ASN A 131 -8.26 26.64 10.45
N ALA A 132 -9.51 26.54 10.00
CA ALA A 132 -10.67 27.02 10.74
C ALA A 132 -10.81 26.35 12.12
N LEU A 133 -10.64 25.03 12.19
CA LEU A 133 -10.70 24.26 13.44
C LEU A 133 -9.60 24.64 14.45
N VAL A 134 -8.46 25.17 13.99
CA VAL A 134 -7.35 25.60 14.85
C VAL A 134 -7.48 27.06 15.27
N THR A 135 -8.04 27.91 14.41
CA THR A 135 -7.99 29.38 14.57
C THR A 135 -9.28 30.02 15.06
N LYS A 136 -10.44 29.40 14.79
CA LYS A 136 -11.73 29.95 15.19
C LYS A 136 -12.15 29.37 16.53
N ASP A 137 -12.47 30.24 17.49
CA ASP A 137 -13.03 29.85 18.78
C ASP A 137 -14.55 29.72 18.69
N GLN A 138 -15.00 28.58 18.15
CA GLN A 138 -16.42 28.22 18.08
C GLN A 138 -16.61 26.72 18.21
N LYS A 139 -17.83 26.29 18.56
CA LYS A 139 -18.20 24.88 18.53
C LYS A 139 -18.42 24.43 17.09
N PHE A 140 -17.65 23.45 16.64
CA PHE A 140 -17.80 22.84 15.30
C PHE A 140 -18.65 21.57 15.33
N ASP A 141 -19.25 21.24 14.19
CA ASP A 141 -19.89 19.95 13.94
C ASP A 141 -18.86 18.82 14.06
N ILE A 142 -19.22 17.74 14.76
CA ILE A 142 -18.34 16.58 14.98
C ILE A 142 -17.92 15.89 13.68
N ARG A 143 -18.76 15.94 12.63
CA ARG A 143 -18.47 15.41 11.29
C ARG A 143 -17.34 16.19 10.63
N LEU A 144 -17.30 17.52 10.80
CA LEU A 144 -16.21 18.37 10.33
C LEU A 144 -14.89 18.08 11.07
N VAL A 145 -14.96 17.92 12.39
CA VAL A 145 -13.81 17.51 13.21
C VAL A 145 -13.28 16.15 12.73
N TYR A 146 -14.17 15.19 12.51
CA TYR A 146 -13.81 13.87 11.98
C TYR A 146 -13.12 13.96 10.62
N LEU A 147 -13.61 14.77 9.68
CA LEU A 147 -13.00 14.92 8.35
C LEU A 147 -11.56 15.43 8.43
N ALA A 148 -11.31 16.42 9.30
CA ALA A 148 -9.98 16.97 9.52
C ALA A 148 -9.03 15.93 10.13
N LEU A 149 -9.45 15.23 11.19
CA LEU A 149 -8.66 14.17 11.82
C LEU A 149 -8.42 12.99 10.89
N HIS A 150 -9.45 12.57 10.14
CA HIS A 150 -9.36 11.52 9.13
C HIS A 150 -8.29 11.86 8.10
N HIS A 151 -8.26 13.10 7.60
CA HIS A 151 -7.23 13.55 6.66
C HIS A 151 -5.82 13.47 7.26
N ILE A 152 -5.62 14.00 8.47
CA ILE A 152 -4.33 14.00 9.17
C ILE A 152 -3.83 12.57 9.38
N ILE A 153 -4.67 11.66 9.90
CA ILE A 153 -4.27 10.27 10.21
C ILE A 153 -4.03 9.44 8.93
N LYS A 154 -4.79 9.71 7.86
CA LYS A 154 -4.63 9.04 6.56
C LYS A 154 -3.32 9.44 5.88
N TYR A 155 -2.97 10.72 5.94
CA TYR A 155 -1.82 11.36 5.27
C TYR A 155 -0.82 11.96 6.27
N ARG A 156 -0.48 11.19 7.32
CA ARG A 156 0.29 11.60 8.50
C ARG A 156 1.78 11.94 8.31
N GLY A 157 2.25 12.16 7.08
CA GLY A 157 3.68 12.41 6.82
C GLY A 157 4.62 11.21 7.09
N ASN A 158 5.92 11.50 7.18
CA ASN A 158 6.98 10.54 7.48
C ASN A 158 7.39 10.61 8.97
N PHE A 159 8.13 9.61 9.44
CA PHE A 159 8.61 9.49 10.84
C PHE A 159 10.11 9.20 10.82
N LEU A 160 10.88 9.96 10.04
CA LEU A 160 12.31 9.75 9.86
C LEU A 160 13.14 10.35 10.99
N THR A 161 12.66 11.44 11.58
CA THR A 161 13.29 12.12 12.72
C THR A 161 12.87 11.49 14.04
N LYS A 162 13.78 11.50 15.01
CA LYS A 162 13.53 11.12 16.40
C LYS A 162 13.55 12.39 17.25
N GLY A 163 12.70 12.43 18.29
CA GLY A 163 12.56 13.60 19.15
C GLY A 163 11.35 14.45 18.79
N ASP A 164 11.13 15.48 19.59
CA ASP A 164 10.04 16.44 19.40
C ASP A 164 10.51 17.58 18.49
N LEU A 165 9.65 17.97 17.55
CA LEU A 165 9.87 19.16 16.72
C LEU A 165 9.19 20.33 17.40
N SER A 166 9.84 21.49 17.42
CA SER A 166 9.18 22.71 17.89
C SER A 166 8.06 23.13 16.94
N ASP A 167 7.00 23.71 17.50
CA ASP A 167 5.87 24.24 16.74
C ASP A 167 6.20 25.59 16.05
N GLU A 168 7.39 26.15 16.29
CA GLU A 168 7.84 27.40 15.70
C GLU A 168 8.36 27.16 14.28
N THR A 169 7.69 27.72 13.27
CA THR A 169 8.09 27.61 11.85
C THR A 169 9.52 28.07 11.57
N ASN A 170 10.07 28.97 12.39
CA ASN A 170 11.45 29.44 12.28
C ASN A 170 12.48 28.47 12.86
N ALA A 171 12.07 27.60 13.78
CA ALA A 171 12.92 26.64 14.46
C ALA A 171 12.95 25.26 13.77
N ILE A 172 12.05 24.99 12.81
CA ILE A 172 12.07 23.73 12.03
C ILE A 172 13.43 23.50 11.36
N ASN A 173 14.03 24.54 10.78
CA ASN A 173 15.34 24.40 10.13
C ASN A 173 16.46 24.10 11.15
N SER A 174 16.46 24.78 12.30
CA SER A 174 17.44 24.51 13.36
C SER A 174 17.24 23.16 14.04
N ASP A 175 15.99 22.72 14.20
CA ASP A 175 15.65 21.41 14.77
C ASP A 175 16.10 20.29 13.83
N LEU A 176 15.98 20.49 12.51
CA LEU A 176 16.49 19.54 11.52
C LEU A 176 18.02 19.45 11.53
N GLU A 177 18.73 20.57 11.68
CA GLU A 177 20.20 20.59 11.81
C GLU A 177 20.65 19.83 13.05
N ASN A 178 20.01 20.07 14.21
CA ASN A 178 20.33 19.40 15.48
C ASN A 178 20.05 17.88 15.50
N ILE A 179 19.21 17.38 14.59
CA ILE A 179 18.85 15.94 14.51
C ILE A 179 19.79 15.17 13.56
N ILE A 180 20.55 15.87 12.72
CA ILE A 180 21.45 15.26 11.73
C ILE A 180 22.86 15.00 12.32
N ASP A 181 23.23 15.65 13.42
CA ASP A 181 24.44 15.38 14.21
C ASP A 181 24.24 14.22 15.21
#